data_AF-A0A178AV29-F1
#
_entry.id   AF-A0A178AV29-F1
#
_cell.length_a   1.000
_cell.length_b   1.000
_cell.length_c   1.000
_cell.angle_alpha   90.00
_cell.angle_beta   90.00
_cell.angle_gamma   90.00
#
_symmetry.space_group_name_H-M   'P 1'
#
loop_
_entity.id
_entity.type
_entity.pdbx_description
1 polymer ?
#
loop_
_entity_poly.entity_id
_entity_poly.type
_entity_poly.pdbx_seq_one_letter_code
_entity_poly.pdbx_strand_id
1 'polypeptide(L)'
;MSTNNVNEVEFIQQLGTLLENNPAGQDAPLRQIQEELARLSQNGATSTLEQAYQSLGTAVGKDKGWQTLFRDTGILGSALKDLDSSNRPASLRKQYLRVIGNCVADNDLNREVVVKDLQKLVVLITEEELATIALIVLFNLCNDFDPAKAATAALRLDATISRELFLGHLPEATLDYAVDLLTWTTGKLTADQLKDEYSLETFAALLKVALQYDEDHYHEYVAIIIHYLQDPEFQQYVATPKFVDDLVVLMLDFEIRLTSTEIEAVFQELSITKSDDQPSSEETTVLLLSQLVNSISALSATDAFAQNFTVRSPVIERVRAKLDYPTDRSPSAVCACVMLGNLAMSDEVCIDMVSIMQLHMPLRDIIFFDKHPALVYAALGFLRHLAFPEANRTELGDARIIEGCHNFIASGSDDPAVRGEMAALLCKLVTNNSKNIERVVMYRVGERRGEPGELPLRSVSNGPTCLGDLVKHSLLPARPLPSTAMKNFMVEAGRTIVAILRYLGRSAAGGELDVEAVRLRMFECPDVAKPLARLVRQRFYADARSEGLLGLGLMAQSHEGAASVISEIKEDEGLLEAIKDFAEGKDGGVEQQGQAGGRDYQNAIVLLQALQNNWGDEANAALKDRIMSLQEILGKLMV
;
A
#
# COMPACT_ATOMS: atom_id res chain seq x y z
N MET A 1 -56.64 2.29 -53.57
CA MET A 1 -55.77 3.31 -52.94
C MET A 1 -56.68 4.23 -52.13
N SER A 2 -56.92 3.89 -50.86
CA SER A 2 -57.59 4.77 -49.91
C SER A 2 -56.56 5.10 -48.84
N THR A 3 -56.09 6.33 -48.86
CA THR A 3 -55.30 6.93 -47.79
C THR A 3 -56.23 7.16 -46.60
N ASN A 4 -56.23 6.24 -45.63
CA ASN A 4 -56.74 6.53 -44.30
C ASN A 4 -55.77 7.56 -43.68
N ASN A 5 -56.04 8.84 -43.92
CA ASN A 5 -55.46 9.92 -43.13
C ASN A 5 -56.02 9.76 -41.73
N VAL A 6 -55.20 9.22 -40.84
CA VAL A 6 -55.47 9.20 -39.40
C VAL A 6 -55.59 10.66 -38.98
N ASN A 7 -56.73 11.01 -38.40
CA ASN A 7 -56.90 12.34 -37.84
C ASN A 7 -56.01 12.41 -36.59
N GLU A 8 -54.83 13.02 -36.73
CA GLU A 8 -53.80 13.10 -35.68
C GLU A 8 -54.36 13.64 -34.35
N VAL A 9 -55.31 14.58 -34.41
CA VAL A 9 -56.00 15.14 -33.23
C VAL A 9 -56.88 14.09 -32.55
N GLU A 10 -57.60 13.30 -33.34
CA GLU A 10 -58.47 12.23 -32.83
C GLU A 10 -57.64 11.12 -32.18
N PHE A 11 -56.50 10.77 -32.78
CA PHE A 11 -55.56 9.81 -32.21
C PHE A 11 -55.05 10.24 -30.83
N ILE A 12 -54.59 11.49 -30.68
CA ILE A 12 -54.11 12.01 -29.40
C ILE A 12 -55.23 12.01 -28.34
N GLN A 13 -56.45 12.37 -28.72
CA GLN A 13 -57.59 12.33 -27.81
C GLN A 13 -57.93 10.90 -27.37
N GLN A 14 -57.96 9.95 -28.30
CA GLN A 14 -58.18 8.54 -28.02
C GLN A 14 -57.10 7.96 -27.09
N LEU A 15 -55.83 8.29 -27.34
CA LEU A 15 -54.71 7.91 -26.48
C LEU A 15 -54.86 8.48 -25.08
N GLY A 16 -55.22 9.77 -24.96
CA GLY A 16 -55.45 10.42 -23.67
C GLY A 16 -56.53 9.70 -22.84
N THR A 17 -57.70 9.44 -23.43
CA THR A 17 -58.78 8.70 -22.77
C THR A 17 -58.39 7.28 -22.40
N LEU A 18 -57.59 6.60 -23.23
CA LEU A 18 -57.08 5.26 -22.92
C LEU A 18 -56.20 5.28 -21.67
N LEU A 19 -55.28 6.24 -21.58
CA LEU A 19 -54.28 6.33 -20.50
C LEU A 19 -54.86 6.86 -19.18
N GLU A 20 -56.06 7.42 -19.18
CA GLU A 20 -56.83 7.76 -17.97
C GLU A 20 -57.47 6.53 -17.31
N ASN A 21 -57.63 5.42 -18.04
CA ASN A 21 -58.19 4.19 -17.51
C ASN A 21 -57.16 3.41 -16.68
N ASN A 22 -57.66 2.45 -15.89
CA ASN A 22 -56.78 1.49 -15.22
C ASN A 22 -55.99 0.67 -16.27
N PRO A 23 -54.68 0.43 -16.07
CA PRO A 23 -53.85 -0.36 -16.98
C PRO A 23 -54.40 -1.78 -17.24
N ALA A 24 -55.05 -2.39 -16.25
CA ALA A 24 -55.53 -3.76 -16.34
C ALA A 24 -56.50 -3.96 -17.53
N GLY A 25 -56.16 -4.91 -18.42
CA GLY A 25 -56.99 -5.30 -19.57
C GLY A 25 -56.85 -4.40 -20.80
N GLN A 26 -55.88 -3.49 -20.83
CA GLN A 26 -55.66 -2.55 -21.94
C GLN A 26 -54.71 -3.08 -23.04
N ASP A 27 -54.38 -4.37 -23.04
CA ASP A 27 -53.44 -5.00 -23.98
C ASP A 27 -53.82 -4.80 -25.45
N ALA A 28 -55.07 -5.10 -25.80
CA ALA A 28 -55.54 -5.02 -27.19
C ALA A 28 -55.63 -3.58 -27.70
N PRO A 29 -56.20 -2.61 -26.96
CA PRO A 29 -56.14 -1.20 -27.32
C PRO A 29 -54.71 -0.67 -27.49
N LEU A 30 -53.78 -1.03 -26.58
CA LEU A 30 -52.40 -0.58 -26.67
C LEU A 30 -51.65 -1.14 -27.89
N ARG A 31 -51.96 -2.38 -28.32
CA ARG A 31 -51.42 -2.92 -29.58
C ARG A 31 -51.88 -2.10 -30.79
N GLN A 32 -53.14 -1.65 -30.81
CA GLN A 32 -53.64 -0.77 -31.88
C GLN A 32 -52.94 0.60 -31.85
N ILE A 33 -52.72 1.16 -30.65
CA ILE A 33 -51.92 2.39 -30.47
C ILE A 33 -50.50 2.17 -31.02
N GLN A 34 -49.86 1.05 -30.71
CA GLN A 34 -48.51 0.74 -31.20
C GLN A 34 -48.44 0.65 -32.73
N GLU A 35 -49.43 0.04 -33.38
CA GLU A 35 -49.54 -0.01 -34.84
C GLU A 35 -49.73 1.39 -35.46
N GLU A 36 -50.46 2.27 -34.77
CA GLU A 36 -50.66 3.66 -35.20
C GLU A 36 -49.39 4.50 -35.01
N LEU A 37 -48.68 4.35 -33.88
CA LEU A 37 -47.37 4.97 -33.67
C LEU A 37 -46.38 4.57 -34.77
N ALA A 38 -46.37 3.30 -35.19
CA ALA A 38 -45.54 2.83 -36.29
C ALA A 38 -45.90 3.51 -37.63
N ARG A 39 -47.19 3.70 -37.91
CA ARG A 39 -47.67 4.41 -39.11
C ARG A 39 -47.30 5.89 -39.09
N LEU A 40 -47.51 6.58 -37.96
CA LEU A 40 -47.12 7.98 -37.77
C LEU A 40 -45.59 8.17 -37.90
N SER A 41 -44.81 7.22 -37.38
CA SER A 41 -43.35 7.19 -37.52
C SER A 41 -42.90 7.12 -38.98
N GLN A 42 -43.53 6.26 -39.79
CA GLN A 42 -43.26 6.12 -41.23
C GLN A 42 -43.68 7.36 -42.05
N ASN A 43 -44.77 8.01 -41.64
CA ASN A 43 -45.29 9.19 -42.32
C ASN A 43 -44.58 10.50 -41.94
N GLY A 44 -43.64 10.46 -40.99
CA GLY A 44 -42.89 11.64 -40.54
C GLY A 44 -43.69 12.61 -39.66
N ALA A 45 -44.79 12.15 -39.05
CA ALA A 45 -45.70 12.96 -38.21
C ALA A 45 -45.08 13.27 -36.82
N THR A 46 -43.97 14.01 -36.83
CA THR A 46 -43.09 14.19 -35.67
C THR A 46 -43.77 14.89 -34.49
N SER A 47 -44.54 15.95 -34.73
CA SER A 47 -45.24 16.69 -33.67
C SER A 47 -46.24 15.79 -32.93
N THR A 48 -46.94 14.92 -33.67
CA THR A 48 -47.96 14.03 -33.10
C THR A 48 -47.30 12.87 -32.35
N LEU A 49 -46.18 12.34 -32.85
CA LEU A 49 -45.37 11.39 -32.08
C LEU A 49 -44.87 12.00 -30.77
N GLU A 50 -44.42 13.25 -30.78
CA GLU A 50 -43.93 13.91 -29.58
C GLU A 50 -45.02 14.00 -28.51
N GLN A 51 -46.23 14.46 -28.89
CA GLN A 51 -47.38 14.53 -27.98
C GLN A 51 -47.82 13.15 -27.48
N ALA A 52 -47.78 12.14 -28.35
CA ALA A 52 -48.15 10.78 -27.99
C ALA A 52 -47.18 10.18 -26.98
N TYR A 53 -45.86 10.26 -27.23
CA TYR A 53 -44.84 9.76 -26.32
C TYR A 53 -44.75 10.57 -25.03
N GLN A 54 -45.04 11.88 -25.07
CA GLN A 54 -45.20 12.69 -23.85
C GLN A 54 -46.36 12.17 -22.98
N SER A 55 -47.50 11.84 -23.60
CA SER A 55 -48.67 11.29 -22.91
C SER A 55 -48.38 9.90 -22.32
N LEU A 56 -47.76 9.02 -23.12
CA LEU A 56 -47.31 7.70 -22.67
C LEU A 56 -46.33 7.81 -21.49
N GLY A 57 -45.30 8.65 -21.62
CA GLY A 57 -44.30 8.88 -20.57
C GLY A 57 -44.90 9.45 -19.29
N THR A 58 -45.93 10.30 -19.41
CA THR A 58 -46.69 10.83 -18.28
C THR A 58 -47.51 9.73 -17.60
N ALA A 59 -48.17 8.87 -18.38
CA ALA A 59 -48.99 7.79 -17.84
C ALA A 59 -48.17 6.76 -17.06
N VAL A 60 -47.08 6.24 -17.64
CA VAL A 60 -46.22 5.26 -16.95
C VAL A 60 -45.49 5.85 -15.74
N GLY A 61 -45.18 7.15 -15.76
CA GLY A 61 -44.61 7.84 -14.60
C GLY A 61 -45.61 8.03 -13.44
N LYS A 62 -46.93 8.07 -13.74
CA LYS A 62 -47.99 8.19 -12.72
C LYS A 62 -48.45 6.83 -12.19
N ASP A 63 -48.47 5.81 -13.04
CA ASP A 63 -48.94 4.47 -12.70
C ASP A 63 -47.98 3.42 -13.26
N LYS A 64 -47.26 2.74 -12.35
CA LYS A 64 -46.31 1.68 -12.68
C LYS A 64 -46.98 0.46 -13.36
N GLY A 65 -48.30 0.31 -13.28
CA GLY A 65 -49.05 -0.74 -13.97
C GLY A 65 -48.90 -0.71 -15.49
N TRP A 66 -48.52 0.44 -16.07
CA TRP A 66 -48.25 0.56 -17.52
C TRP A 66 -46.90 -0.05 -17.94
N GLN A 67 -45.94 -0.23 -17.03
CA GLN A 67 -44.58 -0.66 -17.37
C GLN A 67 -44.55 -2.00 -18.13
N THR A 68 -45.24 -3.00 -17.59
CA THR A 68 -45.32 -4.36 -18.18
C THR A 68 -46.07 -4.34 -19.51
N LEU A 69 -47.18 -3.60 -19.57
CA LEU A 69 -47.99 -3.49 -20.79
C LEU A 69 -47.20 -2.82 -21.91
N PHE A 70 -46.46 -1.74 -21.63
CA PHE A 70 -45.66 -1.06 -22.64
C PHE A 70 -44.54 -1.94 -23.19
N ARG A 71 -43.97 -2.83 -22.37
CA ARG A 71 -43.05 -3.89 -22.84
C ARG A 71 -43.78 -4.87 -23.75
N ASP A 72 -44.85 -5.49 -23.27
CA ASP A 72 -45.51 -6.62 -23.94
C ASP A 72 -46.27 -6.22 -25.21
N THR A 73 -46.68 -4.95 -25.31
CA THR A 73 -47.35 -4.39 -26.50
C THR A 73 -46.37 -3.76 -27.50
N GLY A 74 -45.09 -3.67 -27.17
CA GLY A 74 -44.04 -3.16 -28.07
C GLY A 74 -43.86 -1.65 -28.07
N ILE A 75 -44.53 -0.90 -27.20
CA ILE A 75 -44.37 0.56 -27.06
C ILE A 75 -42.95 0.92 -26.59
N LEU A 76 -42.45 0.21 -25.58
CA LEU A 76 -41.07 0.37 -25.10
C LEU A 76 -40.07 0.06 -26.22
N GLY A 77 -40.27 -1.05 -26.94
CA GLY A 77 -39.43 -1.41 -28.09
C GLY A 77 -39.45 -0.35 -29.20
N SER A 78 -40.61 0.28 -29.44
CA SER A 78 -40.74 1.37 -30.42
C SER A 78 -39.94 2.61 -29.99
N ALA A 79 -39.95 2.96 -28.69
CA ALA A 79 -39.13 4.07 -28.18
C ALA A 79 -37.63 3.81 -28.35
N LEU A 80 -37.18 2.58 -28.07
CA LEU A 80 -35.76 2.18 -28.19
C LEU A 80 -35.28 2.13 -29.65
N LYS A 81 -36.17 1.76 -30.58
CA LYS A 81 -35.82 1.56 -31.99
C LYS A 81 -35.37 2.85 -32.66
N ASP A 82 -36.04 3.97 -32.39
CA ASP A 82 -35.82 5.25 -33.07
C ASP A 82 -35.00 6.25 -32.21
N LEU A 83 -34.41 5.77 -31.10
CA LEU A 83 -33.77 6.61 -30.09
C LEU A 83 -32.48 7.30 -30.57
N ASP A 84 -31.62 6.58 -31.28
CA ASP A 84 -30.33 7.02 -31.83
C ASP A 84 -30.44 7.65 -33.23
N SER A 85 -31.66 7.81 -33.73
CA SER A 85 -31.89 8.38 -35.06
C SER A 85 -31.68 9.89 -35.05
N SER A 86 -30.55 10.33 -35.62
CA SER A 86 -30.21 11.76 -35.79
C SER A 86 -31.21 12.53 -36.67
N ASN A 87 -32.05 11.82 -37.43
CA ASN A 87 -33.14 12.39 -38.21
C ASN A 87 -34.37 12.77 -37.35
N ARG A 88 -34.38 12.40 -36.07
CA ARG A 88 -35.47 12.75 -35.13
C ARG A 88 -35.08 13.97 -34.29
N PRO A 89 -35.97 14.97 -34.14
CA PRO A 89 -35.72 16.12 -33.28
C PRO A 89 -35.44 15.69 -31.83
N ALA A 90 -34.58 16.45 -31.16
CA ALA A 90 -34.23 16.21 -29.76
C ALA A 90 -35.47 16.22 -28.85
N SER A 91 -36.46 17.08 -29.11
CA SER A 91 -37.73 17.14 -28.36
C SER A 91 -38.48 15.79 -28.33
N LEU A 92 -38.53 15.09 -29.46
CA LEU A 92 -39.14 13.76 -29.56
C LEU A 92 -38.28 12.69 -28.87
N ARG A 93 -36.95 12.72 -29.08
CA ARG A 93 -36.03 11.79 -28.42
C ARG A 93 -36.04 11.93 -26.89
N LYS A 94 -36.25 13.14 -26.36
CA LYS A 94 -36.52 13.40 -24.92
C LYS A 94 -37.75 12.61 -24.44
N GLN A 95 -38.83 12.58 -25.23
CA GLN A 95 -40.03 11.82 -24.85
C GLN A 95 -39.80 10.31 -24.93
N TYR A 96 -39.00 9.82 -25.88
CA TYR A 96 -38.58 8.41 -25.91
C TYR A 96 -37.82 8.03 -24.64
N LEU A 97 -36.79 8.82 -24.27
CA LEU A 97 -36.03 8.61 -23.04
C LEU A 97 -36.92 8.64 -21.80
N ARG A 98 -37.90 9.55 -21.74
CA ARG A 98 -38.85 9.63 -20.63
C ARG A 98 -39.71 8.37 -20.50
N VAL A 99 -40.20 7.81 -21.62
CA VAL A 99 -40.91 6.53 -21.60
C VAL A 99 -39.98 5.41 -21.14
N ILE A 100 -38.77 5.32 -21.70
CA ILE A 100 -37.79 4.28 -21.35
C ILE A 100 -37.45 4.34 -19.86
N GLY A 101 -37.06 5.51 -19.34
CA GLY A 101 -36.69 5.74 -17.94
C GLY A 101 -37.79 5.35 -16.96
N ASN A 102 -39.02 5.75 -17.24
CA ASN A 102 -40.16 5.41 -16.39
C ASN A 102 -40.54 3.92 -16.52
N CYS A 103 -40.32 3.29 -17.67
CA CYS A 103 -40.53 1.86 -17.86
C CYS A 103 -39.52 0.99 -17.10
N VAL A 104 -38.28 1.43 -16.94
CA VAL A 104 -37.22 0.65 -16.27
C VAL A 104 -37.11 0.91 -14.77
N ALA A 105 -37.72 1.99 -14.27
CA ALA A 105 -37.71 2.32 -12.85
C ALA A 105 -38.30 1.16 -12.01
N ASP A 106 -37.47 0.54 -11.17
CA ASP A 106 -37.79 -0.61 -10.32
C ASP A 106 -38.38 -1.82 -11.06
N ASN A 107 -37.99 -2.06 -12.31
CA ASN A 107 -38.54 -3.15 -13.13
C ASN A 107 -37.45 -3.90 -13.91
N ASP A 108 -36.90 -4.95 -13.27
CA ASP A 108 -35.77 -5.71 -13.81
C ASP A 108 -36.06 -6.37 -15.16
N LEU A 109 -37.28 -6.86 -15.40
CA LEU A 109 -37.66 -7.44 -16.70
C LEU A 109 -37.60 -6.39 -17.83
N ASN A 110 -37.96 -5.14 -17.53
CA ASN A 110 -37.84 -4.06 -18.50
C ASN A 110 -36.38 -3.61 -18.64
N ARG A 111 -35.61 -3.58 -17.54
CA ARG A 111 -34.16 -3.31 -17.57
C ARG A 111 -33.43 -4.31 -18.48
N GLU A 112 -33.74 -5.62 -18.38
CA GLU A 112 -33.18 -6.66 -19.24
C GLU A 112 -33.45 -6.43 -20.74
N VAL A 113 -34.61 -5.86 -21.09
CA VAL A 113 -34.93 -5.52 -22.47
C VAL A 113 -34.10 -4.33 -22.93
N VAL A 114 -34.04 -3.27 -22.13
CA VAL A 114 -33.37 -2.01 -22.48
C VAL A 114 -31.85 -2.15 -22.54
N VAL A 115 -31.24 -2.97 -21.67
CA VAL A 115 -29.78 -3.22 -21.65
C VAL A 115 -29.25 -3.72 -23.00
N LYS A 116 -30.08 -4.38 -23.81
CA LYS A 116 -29.68 -4.86 -25.15
C LYS A 116 -29.37 -3.72 -26.14
N ASP A 117 -29.95 -2.55 -25.91
CA ASP A 117 -29.77 -1.33 -26.71
C ASP A 117 -28.95 -0.26 -25.96
N LEU A 118 -28.23 -0.64 -24.89
CA LEU A 118 -27.54 0.27 -23.99
C LEU A 118 -26.57 1.25 -24.69
N GLN A 119 -25.87 0.79 -25.73
CA GLN A 119 -24.95 1.64 -26.50
C GLN A 119 -25.63 2.92 -27.01
N LYS A 120 -26.91 2.84 -27.41
CA LYS A 120 -27.68 4.00 -27.87
C LYS A 120 -27.82 5.03 -26.76
N LEU A 121 -28.07 4.61 -25.52
CA LEU A 121 -28.19 5.50 -24.37
C LEU A 121 -26.86 6.16 -24.01
N VAL A 122 -25.76 5.42 -24.06
CA VAL A 122 -24.42 5.93 -23.73
C VAL A 122 -24.02 7.07 -24.66
N VAL A 123 -24.26 6.94 -25.97
CA VAL A 123 -23.91 7.98 -26.95
C VAL A 123 -24.66 9.29 -26.69
N LEU A 124 -25.89 9.24 -26.19
CA LEU A 124 -26.71 10.44 -25.94
C LEU A 124 -26.20 11.30 -24.78
N ILE A 125 -25.30 10.80 -23.93
CA ILE A 125 -24.64 11.62 -22.89
C ILE A 125 -23.83 12.76 -23.52
N THR A 126 -23.32 12.55 -24.74
CA THR A 126 -22.51 13.55 -25.47
C THR A 126 -23.37 14.59 -26.21
N GLU A 127 -24.69 14.45 -26.20
CA GLU A 127 -25.61 15.41 -26.79
C GLU A 127 -26.17 16.34 -25.70
N GLU A 128 -25.76 17.61 -25.70
CA GLU A 128 -26.12 18.62 -24.67
C GLU A 128 -27.62 18.65 -24.33
N GLU A 129 -28.48 18.58 -25.35
CA GLU A 129 -29.93 18.60 -25.14
C GLU A 129 -30.49 17.34 -24.46
N LEU A 130 -29.80 16.20 -24.56
CA LEU A 130 -30.31 14.88 -24.13
C LEU A 130 -29.56 14.33 -22.91
N ALA A 131 -28.35 14.82 -22.63
CA ALA A 131 -27.45 14.31 -21.62
C ALA A 131 -28.13 14.11 -20.26
N THR A 132 -28.84 15.12 -19.76
CA THR A 132 -29.55 15.07 -18.47
C THR A 132 -30.51 13.89 -18.38
N ILE A 133 -31.38 13.72 -19.39
CA ILE A 133 -32.39 12.65 -19.35
C ILE A 133 -31.71 11.30 -19.61
N ALA A 134 -30.69 11.25 -20.47
CA ALA A 134 -29.93 10.03 -20.72
C ALA A 134 -29.26 9.50 -19.44
N LEU A 135 -28.62 10.38 -18.66
CA LEU A 135 -28.02 10.03 -17.36
C LEU A 135 -29.05 9.51 -16.37
N ILE A 136 -30.22 10.17 -16.25
CA ILE A 136 -31.31 9.69 -15.38
C ILE A 136 -31.81 8.30 -15.81
N VAL A 137 -31.95 8.06 -17.11
CA VAL A 137 -32.37 6.74 -17.63
C VAL A 137 -31.32 5.67 -17.32
N LEU A 138 -30.04 5.98 -17.54
CA LEU A 138 -28.93 5.08 -17.22
C LEU A 138 -28.84 4.79 -15.72
N PHE A 139 -29.06 5.80 -14.88
CA PHE A 139 -29.14 5.65 -13.44
C PHE A 139 -30.25 4.68 -13.05
N ASN A 140 -31.48 4.89 -13.54
CA ASN A 140 -32.61 3.99 -13.27
C ASN A 140 -32.38 2.56 -13.79
N LEU A 141 -31.61 2.41 -14.87
CA LEU A 141 -31.24 1.12 -15.43
C LEU A 141 -30.24 0.38 -14.53
N CYS A 142 -29.28 1.10 -13.95
CA CYS A 142 -28.20 0.54 -13.15
C CYS A 142 -28.54 0.41 -11.66
N ASN A 143 -29.43 1.25 -11.13
CA ASN A 143 -29.73 1.30 -9.71
C ASN A 143 -30.25 -0.05 -9.20
N ASP A 144 -29.53 -0.64 -8.24
CA ASP A 144 -29.75 -1.99 -7.69
C ASP A 144 -29.86 -3.12 -8.74
N PHE A 145 -29.29 -2.93 -9.94
CA PHE A 145 -29.34 -3.92 -11.03
C PHE A 145 -27.97 -4.20 -11.62
N ASP A 146 -27.30 -5.20 -11.05
CA ASP A 146 -25.95 -5.62 -11.42
C ASP A 146 -25.73 -5.94 -12.91
N PRO A 147 -26.67 -6.57 -13.65
CA PRO A 147 -26.49 -6.83 -15.07
C PRO A 147 -26.30 -5.55 -15.90
N ALA A 148 -26.99 -4.46 -15.56
CA ALA A 148 -26.80 -3.18 -16.25
C ALA A 148 -25.48 -2.49 -15.85
N LYS A 149 -25.06 -2.59 -14.59
CA LYS A 149 -23.73 -2.10 -14.13
C LYS A 149 -22.59 -2.83 -14.87
N ALA A 150 -22.71 -4.14 -15.04
CA ALA A 150 -21.73 -4.92 -15.82
C ALA A 150 -21.76 -4.56 -17.32
N ALA A 151 -22.94 -4.35 -17.90
CA ALA A 151 -23.07 -3.97 -19.30
C ALA A 151 -22.53 -2.56 -19.58
N THR A 152 -22.74 -1.59 -18.69
CA THR A 152 -22.17 -0.25 -18.80
C THR A 152 -20.64 -0.26 -18.66
N ALA A 153 -20.09 -1.10 -17.78
CA ALA A 153 -18.65 -1.33 -17.68
C ALA A 153 -18.07 -1.94 -18.96
N ALA A 154 -18.75 -2.91 -19.57
CA ALA A 154 -18.35 -3.48 -20.86
C ALA A 154 -18.30 -2.43 -22.00
N LEU A 155 -19.13 -1.38 -21.92
CA LEU A 155 -19.17 -0.28 -22.88
C LEU A 155 -18.29 0.92 -22.51
N ARG A 156 -17.49 0.82 -21.45
CA ARG A 156 -16.63 1.92 -20.97
C ARG A 156 -17.40 3.22 -20.73
N LEU A 157 -18.56 3.12 -20.06
CA LEU A 157 -19.33 4.29 -19.65
C LEU A 157 -18.50 5.24 -18.77
N ASP A 158 -17.59 4.70 -17.96
CA ASP A 158 -16.64 5.44 -17.13
C ASP A 158 -15.79 6.40 -17.97
N ALA A 159 -15.29 5.96 -19.12
CA ALA A 159 -14.50 6.78 -20.03
C ALA A 159 -15.33 7.92 -20.62
N THR A 160 -16.59 7.64 -20.98
CA THR A 160 -17.51 8.64 -21.52
C THR A 160 -17.83 9.71 -20.47
N ILE A 161 -18.25 9.31 -19.27
CA ILE A 161 -18.60 10.25 -18.20
C ILE A 161 -17.38 11.07 -17.77
N SER A 162 -16.22 10.44 -17.57
CA SER A 162 -14.99 11.13 -17.16
C SER A 162 -14.57 12.21 -18.16
N ARG A 163 -14.72 11.93 -19.45
CA ARG A 163 -14.43 12.92 -20.50
C ARG A 163 -15.39 14.10 -20.45
N GLU A 164 -16.70 13.85 -20.36
CA GLU A 164 -17.69 14.94 -20.33
C GLU A 164 -17.61 15.77 -19.04
N LEU A 165 -17.25 15.16 -17.91
CA LEU A 165 -16.91 15.86 -16.66
C LEU A 165 -15.70 16.78 -16.86
N PHE A 166 -14.59 16.24 -17.42
CA PHE A 166 -13.38 17.02 -17.67
C PHE A 166 -13.61 18.19 -18.64
N LEU A 167 -14.46 18.01 -19.65
CA LEU A 167 -14.83 19.07 -20.60
C LEU A 167 -15.84 20.08 -20.02
N GLY A 168 -16.45 19.80 -18.86
CA GLY A 168 -17.47 20.65 -18.26
C GLY A 168 -18.77 20.68 -19.05
N HIS A 169 -19.08 19.62 -19.81
CA HIS A 169 -20.28 19.53 -20.64
C HIS A 169 -21.50 19.01 -19.88
N LEU A 170 -21.31 18.42 -18.70
CA LEU A 170 -22.41 17.94 -17.87
C LEU A 170 -22.97 19.08 -17.01
N PRO A 171 -24.29 19.31 -17.02
CA PRO A 171 -24.92 20.27 -16.12
C PRO A 171 -24.75 19.88 -14.65
N GLU A 172 -24.59 20.87 -13.76
CA GLU A 172 -24.44 20.68 -12.31
C GLU A 172 -25.55 19.80 -11.71
N ALA A 173 -26.80 20.01 -12.12
CA ALA A 173 -27.97 19.24 -11.68
C ALA A 173 -27.96 17.74 -12.10
N THR A 174 -26.92 17.29 -12.81
CA THR A 174 -26.75 15.91 -13.26
C THR A 174 -25.54 15.21 -12.68
N LEU A 175 -24.73 15.92 -11.88
CA LEU A 175 -23.47 15.40 -11.35
C LEU A 175 -23.69 14.18 -10.45
N ASP A 176 -24.68 14.21 -9.55
CA ASP A 176 -25.01 13.06 -8.70
C ASP A 176 -25.20 11.77 -9.53
N TYR A 177 -26.00 11.84 -10.59
CA TYR A 177 -26.24 10.70 -11.48
C TYR A 177 -24.98 10.26 -12.22
N ALA A 178 -24.17 11.22 -12.69
CA ALA A 178 -22.93 10.94 -13.40
C ALA A 178 -21.91 10.26 -12.48
N VAL A 179 -21.76 10.74 -11.25
CA VAL A 179 -20.79 10.24 -10.26
C VAL A 179 -21.20 8.87 -9.73
N ASP A 180 -22.49 8.63 -9.47
CA ASP A 180 -23.00 7.31 -9.11
C ASP A 180 -22.76 6.29 -10.23
N LEU A 181 -23.10 6.65 -11.48
CA LEU A 181 -22.86 5.80 -12.65
C LEU A 181 -21.38 5.53 -12.85
N LEU A 182 -20.53 6.55 -12.69
CA LEU A 182 -19.08 6.41 -12.80
C LEU A 182 -18.53 5.47 -11.73
N THR A 183 -18.97 5.60 -10.48
CA THR A 183 -18.59 4.74 -9.36
C THR A 183 -19.00 3.29 -9.60
N TRP A 184 -20.25 3.06 -9.99
CA TRP A 184 -20.75 1.71 -10.28
C TRP A 184 -20.08 1.08 -11.48
N THR A 185 -19.83 1.85 -12.54
CA THR A 185 -19.17 1.36 -13.75
C THR A 185 -17.74 0.97 -13.44
N THR A 186 -17.00 1.85 -12.74
CA THR A 186 -15.60 1.60 -12.37
C THR A 186 -15.48 0.36 -11.48
N GLY A 187 -16.36 0.22 -10.48
CA GLY A 187 -16.39 -0.95 -9.59
C GLY A 187 -16.78 -2.28 -10.27
N LYS A 188 -17.18 -2.26 -11.55
CA LYS A 188 -17.48 -3.46 -12.36
C LYS A 188 -16.48 -3.69 -13.49
N LEU A 189 -15.43 -2.87 -13.61
CA LEU A 189 -14.37 -3.11 -14.59
C LEU A 189 -13.64 -4.42 -14.29
N THR A 190 -13.30 -5.17 -15.33
CA THR A 190 -12.42 -6.34 -15.19
C THR A 190 -10.96 -5.91 -15.15
N ALA A 191 -10.09 -6.80 -14.67
CA ALA A 191 -8.64 -6.57 -14.69
C ALA A 191 -8.10 -6.28 -16.11
N ASP A 192 -8.68 -6.88 -17.15
CA ASP A 192 -8.29 -6.61 -18.55
C ASP A 192 -8.72 -5.20 -18.99
N GLN A 193 -9.90 -4.74 -18.56
CA GLN A 193 -10.40 -3.41 -18.90
C GLN A 193 -9.63 -2.30 -18.20
N LEU A 194 -9.15 -2.52 -16.98
CA LEU A 194 -8.27 -1.57 -16.28
C LEU A 194 -6.96 -1.30 -17.04
N LYS A 195 -6.60 -2.16 -18.00
CA LYS A 195 -5.32 -2.12 -18.74
C LYS A 195 -5.47 -1.71 -20.20
N ASP A 196 -6.69 -1.47 -20.68
CA ASP A 196 -6.90 -1.06 -22.06
C ASP A 196 -6.49 0.40 -22.31
N GLU A 197 -6.59 0.83 -23.57
CA GLU A 197 -6.22 2.18 -24.01
C GLU A 197 -7.07 3.29 -23.38
N TYR A 198 -8.33 3.00 -23.01
CA TYR A 198 -9.24 4.00 -22.46
C TYR A 198 -8.90 4.30 -21.00
N SER A 199 -8.42 3.31 -20.24
CA SER A 199 -8.18 3.45 -18.80
C SER A 199 -7.19 4.56 -18.44
N LEU A 200 -6.14 4.75 -19.24
CA LEU A 200 -5.19 5.84 -19.02
C LEU A 200 -5.82 7.22 -19.28
N GLU A 201 -6.62 7.35 -20.34
CA GLU A 201 -7.33 8.59 -20.68
C GLU A 201 -8.41 8.92 -19.64
N THR A 202 -9.20 7.93 -19.23
CA THR A 202 -10.19 8.02 -18.16
C THR A 202 -9.55 8.50 -16.86
N PHE A 203 -8.46 7.83 -16.44
CA PHE A 203 -7.71 8.20 -15.24
C PHE A 203 -7.17 9.63 -15.33
N ALA A 204 -6.61 10.02 -16.48
CA ALA A 204 -6.11 11.38 -16.68
C ALA A 204 -7.21 12.43 -16.56
N ALA A 205 -8.37 12.19 -17.18
CA ALA A 205 -9.52 13.08 -17.10
C ALA A 205 -10.00 13.22 -15.65
N LEU A 206 -10.16 12.11 -14.92
CA LEU A 206 -10.61 12.11 -13.53
C LEU A 206 -9.61 12.77 -12.58
N LEU A 207 -8.32 12.54 -12.76
CA LEU A 207 -7.30 13.21 -11.97
C LEU A 207 -7.36 14.73 -12.17
N LYS A 208 -7.65 15.20 -13.40
CA LYS A 208 -7.86 16.63 -13.64
C LYS A 208 -9.14 17.17 -13.01
N VAL A 209 -10.23 16.40 -13.02
CA VAL A 209 -11.49 16.76 -12.36
C VAL A 209 -11.28 16.85 -10.85
N ALA A 210 -10.66 15.84 -10.23
CA ALA A 210 -10.37 15.83 -8.80
C ALA A 210 -9.51 17.04 -8.36
N LEU A 211 -8.51 17.40 -9.17
CA LEU A 211 -7.64 18.57 -8.91
C LEU A 211 -8.36 19.93 -9.04
N GLN A 212 -9.54 20.00 -9.67
CA GLN A 212 -10.35 21.22 -9.71
C GLN A 212 -11.16 21.43 -8.42
N TYR A 213 -11.31 20.37 -7.63
CA TYR A 213 -12.04 20.33 -6.36
C TYR A 213 -13.52 20.74 -6.47
N ASP A 214 -14.38 19.73 -6.57
CA ASP A 214 -15.83 19.83 -6.41
C ASP A 214 -16.21 19.30 -5.02
N GLU A 215 -16.67 20.18 -4.12
CA GLU A 215 -16.92 19.84 -2.70
C GLU A 215 -17.89 18.68 -2.52
N ASP A 216 -18.87 18.53 -3.42
CA ASP A 216 -19.95 17.55 -3.28
C ASP A 216 -19.53 16.13 -3.71
N HIS A 217 -18.56 16.00 -4.62
CA HIS A 217 -18.19 14.72 -5.25
C HIS A 217 -16.69 14.36 -5.14
N TYR A 218 -15.92 15.18 -4.43
CA TYR A 218 -14.46 15.06 -4.36
C TYR A 218 -14.02 13.67 -3.85
N HIS A 219 -14.68 13.15 -2.83
CA HIS A 219 -14.33 11.87 -2.23
C HIS A 219 -14.56 10.71 -3.20
N GLU A 220 -15.62 10.75 -4.00
CA GLU A 220 -15.94 9.76 -5.02
C GLU A 220 -14.87 9.76 -6.13
N TYR A 221 -14.47 10.94 -6.61
CA TYR A 221 -13.40 11.04 -7.60
C TYR A 221 -12.08 10.46 -7.08
N VAL A 222 -11.71 10.78 -5.83
CA VAL A 222 -10.50 10.23 -5.20
C VAL A 222 -10.61 8.71 -5.01
N ALA A 223 -11.77 8.20 -4.60
CA ALA A 223 -12.01 6.77 -4.46
C ALA A 223 -11.85 6.02 -5.79
N ILE A 224 -12.36 6.59 -6.89
CA ILE A 224 -12.21 6.02 -8.23
C ILE A 224 -10.74 6.04 -8.68
N ILE A 225 -10.02 7.14 -8.45
CA ILE A 225 -8.57 7.23 -8.74
C ILE A 225 -7.80 6.15 -7.97
N ILE A 226 -8.09 5.97 -6.68
CA ILE A 226 -7.48 4.92 -5.87
C ILE A 226 -7.80 3.53 -6.43
N HIS A 227 -9.04 3.28 -6.87
CA HIS A 227 -9.43 1.99 -7.43
C HIS A 227 -8.58 1.61 -8.65
N TYR A 228 -8.33 2.56 -9.56
CA TYR A 228 -7.40 2.34 -10.67
C TYR A 228 -5.97 2.02 -10.20
N LEU A 229 -5.48 2.74 -9.18
CA LEU A 229 -4.14 2.55 -8.64
C LEU A 229 -3.95 1.23 -7.88
N GLN A 230 -5.01 0.46 -7.60
CA GLN A 230 -4.90 -0.85 -6.95
C GLN A 230 -4.31 -1.92 -7.89
N ASP A 231 -4.39 -1.74 -9.21
CA ASP A 231 -3.86 -2.72 -10.18
C ASP A 231 -2.34 -2.52 -10.42
N PRO A 232 -1.47 -3.51 -10.12
CA PRO A 232 -0.03 -3.36 -10.24
C PRO A 232 0.49 -3.15 -11.68
N GLU A 233 -0.23 -3.63 -12.70
CA GLU A 233 0.15 -3.38 -14.08
C GLU A 233 -0.25 -1.96 -14.51
N PHE A 234 -1.41 -1.48 -14.07
CA PHE A 234 -1.82 -0.09 -14.28
C PHE A 234 -0.84 0.90 -13.64
N GLN A 235 -0.33 0.58 -12.45
CA GLN A 235 0.73 1.36 -11.79
C GLN A 235 1.96 1.60 -12.69
N GLN A 236 2.32 0.64 -13.55
CA GLN A 236 3.45 0.81 -14.49
C GLN A 236 3.17 1.93 -15.52
N TYR A 237 1.93 2.02 -16.01
CA TYR A 237 1.56 3.03 -17.02
C TYR A 237 1.45 4.43 -16.44
N VAL A 238 1.02 4.57 -15.18
CA VAL A 238 0.88 5.88 -14.51
C VAL A 238 2.17 6.36 -13.84
N ALA A 239 3.21 5.53 -13.74
CA ALA A 239 4.52 5.90 -13.20
C ALA A 239 5.32 6.80 -14.17
N THR A 240 4.73 7.91 -14.63
CA THR A 240 5.34 8.94 -15.47
C THR A 240 5.45 10.26 -14.71
N PRO A 241 6.40 11.15 -15.06
CA PRO A 241 6.59 12.41 -14.34
C PRO A 241 5.34 13.26 -14.19
N LYS A 242 4.47 13.28 -15.20
CA LYS A 242 3.26 14.11 -15.17
C LYS A 242 2.20 13.56 -14.21
N PHE A 243 1.91 12.27 -14.30
CA PHE A 243 0.90 11.63 -13.44
C PHE A 243 1.33 11.60 -11.98
N VAL A 244 2.60 11.27 -11.71
CA VAL A 244 3.11 11.26 -10.33
C VAL A 244 3.09 12.67 -9.73
N ASP A 245 3.43 13.73 -10.48
CA ASP A 245 3.33 15.12 -9.97
C ASP A 245 1.88 15.49 -9.66
N ASP A 246 0.94 15.19 -10.57
CA ASP A 246 -0.49 15.47 -10.36
C ASP A 246 -1.05 14.68 -9.16
N LEU A 247 -0.65 13.42 -8.97
CA LEU A 247 -1.06 12.60 -7.82
C LEU A 247 -0.46 13.09 -6.50
N VAL A 248 0.81 13.51 -6.50
CA VAL A 248 1.42 14.13 -5.32
C VAL A 248 0.70 15.43 -4.98
N VAL A 249 0.39 16.27 -5.98
CA VAL A 249 -0.40 17.49 -5.75
C VAL A 249 -1.77 17.17 -5.16
N LEU A 250 -2.48 16.17 -5.70
CA LEU A 250 -3.77 15.71 -5.16
C LEU A 250 -3.64 15.25 -3.70
N MET A 251 -2.65 14.42 -3.38
CA MET A 251 -2.40 13.95 -2.01
C MET A 251 -2.15 15.10 -1.05
N LEU A 252 -1.32 16.08 -1.45
CA LEU A 252 -1.00 17.22 -0.60
C LEU A 252 -2.19 18.16 -0.42
N ASP A 253 -2.96 18.40 -1.47
CA ASP A 253 -4.19 19.20 -1.38
C ASP A 253 -5.22 18.51 -0.50
N PHE A 254 -5.36 17.19 -0.61
CA PHE A 254 -6.25 16.43 0.25
C PHE A 254 -5.84 16.50 1.71
N GLU A 255 -4.54 16.31 2.00
CA GLU A 255 -4.00 16.33 3.35
C GLU A 255 -4.20 17.68 4.07
N ILE A 256 -4.02 18.81 3.36
CA ILE A 256 -4.16 20.16 3.95
C ILE A 256 -5.57 20.43 4.51
N ARG A 257 -6.58 19.67 4.06
CA ARG A 257 -7.98 19.83 4.46
C ARG A 257 -8.31 19.07 5.75
N LEU A 258 -7.43 18.19 6.23
CA LEU A 258 -7.65 17.41 7.43
C LEU A 258 -7.36 18.22 8.70
N THR A 259 -8.14 17.95 9.73
CA THR A 259 -7.88 18.36 11.09
C THR A 259 -6.72 17.56 11.70
N SER A 260 -6.10 18.06 12.77
CA SER A 260 -5.03 17.33 13.47
C SER A 260 -5.47 15.97 14.02
N THR A 261 -6.76 15.81 14.35
CA THR A 261 -7.33 14.52 14.80
C THR A 261 -7.45 13.52 13.65
N GLU A 262 -7.87 13.98 12.47
CA GLU A 262 -7.93 13.12 11.28
C GLU A 262 -6.51 12.73 10.83
N ILE A 263 -5.54 13.65 10.92
CA ILE A 263 -4.13 13.33 10.63
C ILE A 263 -3.59 12.20 11.53
N GLU A 264 -3.91 12.24 12.82
CA GLU A 264 -3.56 11.15 13.76
C GLU A 264 -4.24 9.83 13.35
N ALA A 265 -5.53 9.89 12.98
CA ALA A 265 -6.26 8.71 12.51
C ALA A 265 -5.66 8.14 11.20
N VAL A 266 -5.18 8.99 10.29
CA VAL A 266 -4.48 8.55 9.07
C VAL A 266 -3.17 7.85 9.42
N PHE A 267 -2.39 8.34 10.38
CA PHE A 267 -1.19 7.62 10.84
C PHE A 267 -1.52 6.26 11.47
N GLN A 268 -2.64 6.15 12.18
CA GLN A 268 -3.13 4.87 12.68
C GLN A 268 -3.49 3.92 11.53
N GLU A 269 -4.17 4.42 10.49
CA GLU A 269 -4.47 3.60 9.30
C GLU A 269 -3.24 3.16 8.51
N LEU A 270 -2.23 4.03 8.43
CA LEU A 270 -0.94 3.74 7.79
C LEU A 270 -0.03 2.84 8.65
N SER A 271 -0.39 2.59 9.91
CA SER A 271 0.43 1.76 10.79
C SER A 271 0.49 0.33 10.29
N ILE A 272 1.72 -0.19 10.27
CA ILE A 272 2.05 -1.50 9.70
C ILE A 272 1.55 -2.63 10.59
N THR A 273 1.66 -2.45 11.91
CA THR A 273 1.12 -3.35 12.90
C THR A 273 -0.24 -2.82 13.34
N LYS A 274 -1.33 -3.40 12.83
CA LYS A 274 -2.68 -3.17 13.37
C LYS A 274 -2.93 -4.17 14.49
N SER A 275 -3.31 -3.71 15.68
CA SER A 275 -3.80 -4.62 16.73
C SER A 275 -5.21 -5.08 16.39
N ASP A 276 -5.59 -6.33 16.71
CA ASP A 276 -6.95 -6.85 16.49
C ASP A 276 -8.05 -5.98 17.14
N ASP A 277 -7.69 -5.16 18.14
CA ASP A 277 -8.57 -4.23 18.85
C ASP A 277 -8.66 -2.82 18.22
N GLN A 278 -7.94 -2.56 17.12
CA GLN A 278 -8.00 -1.28 16.40
C GLN A 278 -8.89 -1.44 15.16
N PRO A 279 -10.18 -1.08 15.23
CA PRO A 279 -11.04 -1.06 14.06
C PRO A 279 -10.48 -0.06 13.04
N SER A 280 -10.64 -0.36 11.76
CA SER A 280 -10.39 0.63 10.72
C SER A 280 -11.26 1.87 10.97
N SER A 281 -10.72 3.05 10.71
CA SER A 281 -11.48 4.29 10.73
C SER A 281 -12.75 4.15 9.91
N GLU A 282 -13.87 4.62 10.45
CA GLU A 282 -15.14 4.72 9.71
C GLU A 282 -15.21 6.03 8.90
N GLU A 283 -14.23 6.93 9.07
CA GLU A 283 -14.19 8.22 8.38
C GLU A 283 -13.63 8.07 6.96
N THR A 284 -14.48 8.33 5.95
CA THR A 284 -14.12 8.23 4.53
C THR A 284 -12.87 9.03 4.17
N THR A 285 -12.73 10.26 4.66
CA THR A 285 -11.56 11.13 4.41
C THR A 285 -10.25 10.47 4.86
N VAL A 286 -10.25 9.88 6.05
CA VAL A 286 -9.08 9.20 6.64
C VAL A 286 -8.71 7.97 5.81
N LEU A 287 -9.71 7.15 5.47
CA LEU A 287 -9.51 5.95 4.65
C LEU A 287 -8.94 6.30 3.27
N LEU A 288 -9.54 7.27 2.57
CA LEU A 288 -9.10 7.65 1.23
C LEU A 288 -7.70 8.25 1.23
N LEU A 289 -7.35 9.12 2.18
CA LEU A 289 -5.99 9.66 2.24
C LEU A 289 -4.95 8.56 2.54
N SER A 290 -5.23 7.65 3.47
CA SER A 290 -4.32 6.53 3.77
C SER A 290 -4.10 5.62 2.54
N GLN A 291 -5.17 5.34 1.79
CA GLN A 291 -5.11 4.57 0.55
C GLN A 291 -4.37 5.31 -0.56
N LEU A 292 -4.55 6.63 -0.67
CA LEU A 292 -3.83 7.46 -1.64
C LEU A 292 -2.33 7.51 -1.35
N VAL A 293 -1.95 7.72 -0.08
CA VAL A 293 -0.56 7.67 0.39
C VAL A 293 0.07 6.31 0.05
N ASN A 294 -0.62 5.21 0.34
CA ASN A 294 -0.15 3.86 0.04
C ASN A 294 -0.02 3.60 -1.48
N SER A 295 -1.01 4.04 -2.26
CA SER A 295 -1.05 3.85 -3.71
C SER A 295 0.07 4.62 -4.42
N ILE A 296 0.30 5.87 -4.05
CA ILE A 296 1.40 6.68 -4.60
C ILE A 296 2.76 6.10 -4.16
N SER A 297 2.86 5.64 -2.93
CA SER A 297 4.07 4.94 -2.45
C SER A 297 4.35 3.68 -3.27
N ALA A 298 3.32 2.89 -3.58
CA ALA A 298 3.44 1.67 -4.38
C ALA A 298 3.95 1.92 -5.80
N LEU A 299 3.60 3.06 -6.42
CA LEU A 299 4.15 3.46 -7.72
C LEU A 299 5.68 3.44 -7.73
N SER A 300 6.32 3.81 -6.62
CA SER A 300 7.77 3.87 -6.54
C SER A 300 8.47 2.51 -6.53
N ALA A 301 7.73 1.43 -6.31
CA ALA A 301 8.25 0.06 -6.37
C ALA A 301 8.19 -0.53 -7.80
N THR A 302 7.65 0.20 -8.77
CA THR A 302 7.53 -0.26 -10.16
C THR A 302 8.81 -0.07 -10.95
N ASP A 303 9.05 -0.96 -11.92
CA ASP A 303 10.17 -0.84 -12.86
C ASP A 303 10.07 0.45 -13.69
N ALA A 304 8.86 0.84 -14.11
CA ALA A 304 8.61 2.08 -14.82
C ALA A 304 9.05 3.31 -14.01
N PHE A 305 8.77 3.34 -12.70
CA PHE A 305 9.22 4.42 -11.85
C PHE A 305 10.76 4.48 -11.75
N ALA A 306 11.41 3.34 -11.54
CA ALA A 306 12.86 3.25 -11.51
C ALA A 306 13.53 3.74 -12.82
N GLN A 307 12.86 3.59 -13.96
CA GLN A 307 13.36 4.04 -15.27
C GLN A 307 13.08 5.54 -15.52
N ASN A 308 11.94 6.06 -15.05
CA ASN A 308 11.48 7.40 -15.37
C ASN A 308 11.92 8.48 -14.37
N PHE A 309 12.39 8.09 -13.18
CA PHE A 309 12.70 9.01 -12.10
C PHE A 309 14.14 8.90 -11.60
N THR A 310 14.65 10.04 -11.15
CA THR A 310 15.88 10.11 -10.38
C THR A 310 15.64 10.97 -9.16
N VAL A 311 16.60 10.97 -8.23
CA VAL A 311 16.56 11.84 -7.03
C VAL A 311 16.51 13.34 -7.34
N ARG A 312 16.79 13.74 -8.58
CA ARG A 312 16.76 15.13 -9.07
C ARG A 312 15.52 15.45 -9.90
N SER A 313 14.59 14.52 -10.06
CA SER A 313 13.34 14.78 -10.80
C SER A 313 12.51 15.82 -10.04
N PRO A 314 11.88 16.81 -10.72
CA PRO A 314 11.17 17.91 -10.04
C PRO A 314 10.07 17.46 -9.06
N VAL A 315 9.30 16.43 -9.41
CA VAL A 315 8.29 15.87 -8.49
C VAL A 315 8.93 15.25 -7.25
N ILE A 316 10.12 14.65 -7.37
CA ILE A 316 10.83 14.08 -6.24
C ILE A 316 11.34 15.17 -5.31
N GLU A 317 11.70 16.35 -5.83
CA GLU A 317 12.01 17.51 -4.99
C GLU A 317 10.79 17.98 -4.18
N ARG A 318 9.60 17.97 -4.78
CA ARG A 318 8.34 18.30 -4.09
C ARG A 318 8.04 17.29 -2.97
N VAL A 319 8.20 16.00 -3.26
CA VAL A 319 8.04 14.93 -2.27
C VAL A 319 9.07 15.07 -1.14
N ARG A 320 10.33 15.36 -1.47
CA ARG A 320 11.41 15.58 -0.49
C ARG A 320 11.11 16.73 0.46
N ALA A 321 10.47 17.81 0.00
CA ALA A 321 10.12 18.95 0.87
C ALA A 321 9.20 18.56 2.04
N LYS A 322 8.56 17.38 1.99
CA LYS A 322 7.77 16.82 3.10
C LYS A 322 8.58 16.16 4.19
N LEU A 323 9.90 16.02 3.99
CA LEU A 323 10.82 15.59 5.03
C LEU A 323 11.39 16.75 5.86
N ASP A 324 11.15 18.01 5.46
CA ASP A 324 11.71 19.17 6.15
C ASP A 324 11.09 19.34 7.56
N TYR A 325 11.78 18.82 8.57
CA TYR A 325 11.45 18.96 10.00
C TYR A 325 11.90 20.34 10.53
N PRO A 326 11.18 21.05 11.43
CA PRO A 326 10.20 20.57 12.43
C PRO A 326 8.72 20.81 12.12
N THR A 327 8.37 21.24 10.92
CA THR A 327 7.04 21.81 10.66
C THR A 327 6.07 20.78 10.07
N ASP A 328 5.14 20.37 10.93
CA ASP A 328 3.91 19.60 10.72
C ASP A 328 4.07 18.11 10.32
N ARG A 329 3.63 17.25 11.26
CA ARG A 329 3.61 15.79 11.12
C ARG A 329 2.61 15.42 10.03
N SER A 330 3.14 14.99 8.90
CA SER A 330 2.39 14.85 7.66
C SER A 330 2.38 13.39 7.21
N PRO A 331 1.21 12.76 6.99
CA PRO A 331 1.13 11.43 6.40
C PRO A 331 1.86 11.31 5.05
N SER A 332 1.92 12.38 4.24
CA SER A 332 2.71 12.37 3.00
C SER A 332 4.22 12.19 3.23
N ALA A 333 4.75 12.44 4.43
CA ALA A 333 6.15 12.14 4.76
C ALA A 333 6.43 10.62 4.75
N VAL A 334 5.42 9.77 5.02
CA VAL A 334 5.55 8.32 4.85
C VAL A 334 5.79 7.99 3.38
N CYS A 335 4.99 8.57 2.48
CA CYS A 335 5.17 8.44 1.05
C CYS A 335 6.56 8.93 0.60
N ALA A 336 7.01 10.07 1.13
CA ALA A 336 8.32 10.60 0.82
C ALA A 336 9.48 9.66 1.21
N CYS A 337 9.43 9.10 2.42
CA CYS A 337 10.41 8.10 2.86
C CYS A 337 10.43 6.87 1.95
N VAL A 338 9.26 6.35 1.56
CA VAL A 338 9.16 5.16 0.69
C VAL A 338 9.67 5.45 -0.72
N MET A 339 9.21 6.54 -1.35
CA MET A 339 9.60 6.88 -2.72
C MET A 339 11.10 7.16 -2.83
N LEU A 340 11.66 7.94 -1.91
CA LEU A 340 13.09 8.24 -1.89
C LEU A 340 13.91 6.98 -1.52
N GLY A 341 13.42 6.17 -0.58
CA GLY A 341 14.03 4.88 -0.26
C GLY A 341 14.13 3.95 -1.47
N ASN A 342 13.11 3.91 -2.32
CA ASN A 342 13.12 3.11 -3.54
C ASN A 342 13.99 3.72 -4.66
N LEU A 343 14.27 5.03 -4.64
CA LEU A 343 15.25 5.66 -5.54
C LEU A 343 16.71 5.43 -5.10
N ALA A 344 16.94 4.99 -3.86
CA ALA A 344 18.25 4.68 -3.31
C ALA A 344 18.80 3.34 -3.86
N MET A 345 18.91 3.23 -5.19
CA MET A 345 19.13 1.97 -5.92
C MET A 345 20.61 1.61 -6.16
N SER A 346 21.54 2.52 -5.90
CA SER A 346 22.98 2.32 -6.12
C SER A 346 23.81 3.01 -5.05
N ASP A 347 25.06 2.58 -4.90
CA ASP A 347 25.95 3.18 -3.91
C ASP A 347 26.19 4.66 -4.22
N GLU A 348 26.34 5.03 -5.49
CA GLU A 348 26.53 6.41 -5.93
C GLU A 348 25.35 7.30 -5.55
N VAL A 349 24.12 6.85 -5.81
CA VAL A 349 22.92 7.62 -5.46
C VAL A 349 22.78 7.76 -3.95
N CYS A 350 23.02 6.70 -3.19
CA CYS A 350 23.00 6.75 -1.73
C CYS A 350 24.06 7.70 -1.17
N ILE A 351 25.26 7.74 -1.76
CA ILE A 351 26.33 8.68 -1.37
C ILE A 351 25.95 10.12 -1.68
N ASP A 352 25.37 10.40 -2.86
CA ASP A 352 24.86 11.74 -3.21
C ASP A 352 23.73 12.18 -2.25
N MET A 353 22.82 11.28 -1.92
CA MET A 353 21.72 11.55 -0.97
C MET A 353 22.22 11.94 0.42
N VAL A 354 23.33 11.35 0.87
CA VAL A 354 23.95 11.67 2.16
C VAL A 354 24.81 12.92 2.04
N SER A 355 25.84 12.90 1.21
CA SER A 355 26.89 13.93 1.19
C SER A 355 26.46 15.24 0.55
N ILE A 356 25.63 15.20 -0.49
CA ILE A 356 25.19 16.41 -1.23
C ILE A 356 23.83 16.86 -0.75
N MET A 357 22.86 15.94 -0.68
CA MET A 357 21.47 16.29 -0.39
C MET A 357 21.16 16.30 1.12
N GLN A 358 22.04 15.73 1.96
CA GLN A 358 21.90 15.70 3.42
C GLN A 358 20.57 15.10 3.90
N LEU A 359 20.01 14.13 3.15
CA LEU A 359 18.71 13.51 3.46
C LEU A 359 18.70 12.74 4.78
N HIS A 360 19.87 12.32 5.26
CA HIS A 360 20.00 11.66 6.55
C HIS A 360 19.66 12.58 7.74
N MET A 361 19.74 13.90 7.57
CA MET A 361 19.45 14.88 8.63
C MET A 361 17.96 14.97 8.98
N PRO A 362 17.03 15.17 8.03
CA PRO A 362 15.60 15.11 8.35
C PRO A 362 15.16 13.72 8.83
N LEU A 363 15.71 12.63 8.28
CA LEU A 363 15.42 11.27 8.73
C LEU A 363 15.89 11.02 10.17
N ARG A 364 17.04 11.59 10.55
CA ARG A 364 17.49 11.63 11.95
C ARG A 364 16.42 12.30 12.82
N ASP A 365 15.93 13.46 12.42
CA ASP A 365 14.99 14.19 13.26
C ASP A 365 13.68 13.41 13.44
N ILE A 366 13.21 12.71 12.41
CA ILE A 366 12.07 11.78 12.51
C ILE A 366 12.31 10.71 13.58
N ILE A 367 13.44 10.00 13.56
CA ILE A 367 13.69 8.91 14.54
C ILE A 367 13.87 9.42 15.98
N PHE A 368 14.21 10.70 16.16
CA PHE A 368 14.39 11.31 17.48
C PHE A 368 13.09 11.86 18.07
N PHE A 369 12.21 12.42 17.23
CA PHE A 369 11.09 13.24 17.70
C PHE A 369 9.71 12.69 17.33
N ASP A 370 9.61 11.83 16.32
CA ASP A 370 8.33 11.26 15.91
C ASP A 370 7.99 9.97 16.69
N LYS A 371 6.69 9.69 16.79
CA LYS A 371 6.15 8.55 17.54
C LYS A 371 5.23 7.68 16.71
N HIS A 372 4.88 8.09 15.49
CA HIS A 372 4.00 7.34 14.61
C HIS A 372 4.77 6.16 14.01
N PRO A 373 4.37 4.91 14.27
CA PRO A 373 5.11 3.73 13.82
C PRO A 373 5.31 3.70 12.30
N ALA A 374 4.30 4.10 11.51
CA ALA A 374 4.39 4.12 10.05
C ALA A 374 5.53 5.00 9.53
N LEU A 375 5.63 6.24 10.05
CA LEU A 375 6.65 7.19 9.62
C LEU A 375 8.05 6.80 10.10
N VAL A 376 8.17 6.38 11.36
CA VAL A 376 9.45 5.93 11.92
C VAL A 376 9.95 4.68 11.18
N TYR A 377 9.07 3.72 10.88
CA TYR A 377 9.43 2.54 10.09
C TYR A 377 9.95 2.93 8.70
N ALA A 378 9.22 3.78 7.97
CA ALA A 378 9.61 4.22 6.64
C ALA A 378 10.96 4.96 6.66
N ALA A 379 11.18 5.84 7.65
CA ALA A 379 12.44 6.56 7.83
C ALA A 379 13.61 5.62 8.15
N LEU A 380 13.42 4.60 9.00
CA LEU A 380 14.44 3.60 9.32
C LEU A 380 14.78 2.74 8.09
N GLY A 381 13.79 2.34 7.31
CA GLY A 381 13.99 1.61 6.06
C GLY A 381 14.82 2.43 5.06
N PHE A 382 14.50 3.72 4.91
CA PHE A 382 15.26 4.62 4.06
C PHE A 382 16.70 4.83 4.57
N LEU A 383 16.89 5.10 5.87
CA LEU A 383 18.23 5.18 6.48
C LEU A 383 19.04 3.89 6.28
N ARG A 384 18.39 2.72 6.32
CA ARG A 384 19.08 1.44 6.07
C ARG A 384 19.57 1.35 4.62
N HIS A 385 18.81 1.88 3.66
CA HIS A 385 19.28 1.97 2.27
C HIS A 385 20.51 2.88 2.16
N LEU A 386 20.47 4.05 2.81
CA LEU A 386 21.61 4.97 2.87
C LEU A 386 22.85 4.38 3.55
N ALA A 387 22.69 3.36 4.40
CA ALA A 387 23.79 2.68 5.09
C ALA A 387 24.41 1.51 4.28
N PHE A 388 23.84 1.13 3.12
CA PHE A 388 24.44 0.10 2.26
C PHE A 388 25.87 0.44 1.84
N PRO A 389 26.16 1.64 1.30
CA PRO A 389 27.52 2.03 0.94
C PRO A 389 28.37 2.19 2.20
N GLU A 390 29.57 1.61 2.22
CA GLU A 390 30.46 1.73 3.39
C GLU A 390 30.85 3.18 3.66
N ALA A 391 30.98 4.00 2.60
CA ALA A 391 31.34 5.41 2.65
C ALA A 391 30.38 6.26 3.50
N ASN A 392 29.09 5.90 3.53
CA ASN A 392 28.07 6.65 4.27
C ASN A 392 28.05 6.32 5.75
N ARG A 393 28.49 5.13 6.17
CA ARG A 393 28.25 4.62 7.53
C ARG A 393 28.83 5.53 8.60
N THR A 394 30.03 6.07 8.38
CA THR A 394 30.65 7.01 9.32
C THR A 394 29.87 8.32 9.42
N GLU A 395 29.45 8.90 8.29
CA GLU A 395 28.66 10.14 8.29
C GLU A 395 27.30 9.95 8.98
N LEU A 396 26.61 8.83 8.73
CA LEU A 396 25.38 8.47 9.43
C LEU A 396 25.59 8.30 10.94
N GLY A 397 26.72 7.71 11.35
CA GLY A 397 27.10 7.61 12.75
C GLY A 397 27.42 8.98 13.37
N ASP A 398 28.15 9.83 12.67
CA ASP A 398 28.50 11.19 13.09
C ASP A 398 27.26 12.08 13.21
N ALA A 399 26.24 11.82 12.38
CA ALA A 399 24.92 12.44 12.44
C ALA A 399 24.05 11.92 13.60
N ARG A 400 24.57 11.05 14.47
CA ARG A 400 23.91 10.53 15.68
C ARG A 400 22.72 9.60 15.44
N ILE A 401 22.68 8.93 14.30
CA ILE A 401 21.62 7.96 13.98
C ILE A 401 21.63 6.79 14.98
N ILE A 402 22.81 6.33 15.39
CA ILE A 402 22.97 5.24 16.37
C ILE A 402 22.33 5.61 17.71
N GLU A 403 22.54 6.85 18.17
CA GLU A 403 21.96 7.35 19.41
C GLU A 403 20.44 7.51 19.28
N GLY A 404 19.94 7.92 18.10
CA GLY A 404 18.50 7.91 17.82
C GLY A 404 17.89 6.52 17.96
N CYS A 405 18.53 5.50 17.36
CA CYS A 405 18.15 4.09 17.53
C CYS A 405 18.21 3.64 19.00
N HIS A 406 19.26 4.03 19.72
CA HIS A 406 19.42 3.71 21.14
C HIS A 406 18.29 4.30 21.99
N ASN A 407 17.95 5.58 21.79
CA ASN A 407 16.84 6.22 22.49
C ASN A 407 15.50 5.55 22.20
N PHE A 408 15.27 5.13 20.96
CA PHE A 408 14.05 4.40 20.59
C PHE A 408 13.93 3.04 21.33
N ILE A 409 15.06 2.31 21.48
CA ILE A 409 15.10 1.07 22.28
C ILE A 409 14.77 1.40 23.75
N ALA A 410 15.44 2.42 24.31
CA ALA A 410 15.31 2.79 25.71
C ALA A 410 13.91 3.33 26.06
N SER A 411 13.27 4.06 25.15
CA SER A 411 11.92 4.61 25.36
C SER A 411 10.81 3.56 25.37
N GLY A 412 11.13 2.30 25.03
CA GLY A 412 10.19 1.18 25.15
C GLY A 412 9.10 1.17 24.09
N SER A 413 9.36 1.68 22.87
CA SER A 413 8.43 1.51 21.76
C SER A 413 8.17 0.03 21.49
N ASP A 414 6.91 -0.31 21.26
CA ASP A 414 6.40 -1.68 21.29
C ASP A 414 6.01 -2.23 19.91
N ASP A 415 6.16 -1.41 18.85
CA ASP A 415 5.87 -1.86 17.49
C ASP A 415 6.97 -2.86 17.02
N PRO A 416 6.61 -4.12 16.71
CA PRO A 416 7.57 -5.15 16.36
C PRO A 416 8.27 -4.89 15.01
N ALA A 417 7.59 -4.28 14.04
CA ALA A 417 8.14 -3.97 12.73
C ALA A 417 9.19 -2.85 12.82
N VAL A 418 8.88 -1.78 13.55
CA VAL A 418 9.81 -0.66 13.77
C VAL A 418 11.06 -1.13 14.51
N ARG A 419 10.89 -1.93 15.56
CA ARG A 419 11.99 -2.54 16.32
C ARG A 419 12.89 -3.38 15.40
N GLY A 420 12.29 -4.24 14.59
CA GLY A 420 13.02 -5.06 13.63
C GLY A 420 13.85 -4.25 12.64
N GLU A 421 13.24 -3.23 12.05
CA GLU A 421 13.89 -2.37 11.05
C GLU A 421 15.04 -1.55 11.66
N MET A 422 14.86 -1.06 12.88
CA MET A 422 15.89 -0.38 13.65
C MET A 422 17.10 -1.28 13.92
N ALA A 423 16.88 -2.54 14.35
CA ALA A 423 17.98 -3.48 14.57
C ALA A 423 18.72 -3.83 13.26
N ALA A 424 18.00 -3.92 12.14
CA ALA A 424 18.60 -4.12 10.83
C ALA A 424 19.45 -2.92 10.38
N LEU A 425 19.02 -1.69 10.66
CA LEU A 425 19.80 -0.48 10.43
C LEU A 425 21.09 -0.48 11.29
N LEU A 426 21.00 -0.78 12.59
CA LEU A 426 22.16 -0.88 13.47
C LEU A 426 23.18 -1.91 12.95
N CYS A 427 22.71 -3.09 12.56
CA CYS A 427 23.55 -4.13 11.96
C CYS A 427 24.32 -3.62 10.74
N LYS A 428 23.65 -2.86 9.87
CA LYS A 428 24.28 -2.27 8.69
C LYS A 428 25.30 -1.19 9.06
N LEU A 429 24.98 -0.30 10.01
CA LEU A 429 25.85 0.80 10.45
C LEU A 429 27.16 0.32 11.08
N VAL A 430 27.15 -0.80 11.81
CA VAL A 430 28.36 -1.37 12.44
C VAL A 430 29.18 -2.24 11.50
N THR A 431 28.58 -2.73 10.41
CA THR A 431 29.28 -3.62 9.46
C THR A 431 30.52 -2.90 8.90
N ASN A 432 31.70 -3.52 9.08
CA ASN A 432 32.99 -2.99 8.63
C ASN A 432 33.30 -1.53 9.04
N ASN A 433 32.72 -1.02 10.13
CA ASN A 433 32.90 0.38 10.53
C ASN A 433 33.35 0.50 12.00
N SER A 434 34.65 0.74 12.23
CA SER A 434 35.24 0.85 13.57
C SER A 434 34.61 1.94 14.42
N LYS A 435 34.40 3.14 13.86
CA LYS A 435 33.85 4.29 14.59
C LYS A 435 32.45 3.99 15.12
N ASN A 436 31.61 3.35 14.31
CA ASN A 436 30.27 2.98 14.71
C ASN A 436 30.24 1.80 15.69
N ILE A 437 31.15 0.83 15.53
CA ILE A 437 31.34 -0.25 16.52
C ILE A 437 31.73 0.36 17.87
N GLU A 438 32.69 1.28 17.88
CA GLU A 438 33.11 1.98 19.10
C GLU A 438 31.93 2.71 19.75
N ARG A 439 31.13 3.44 18.97
CA ARG A 439 29.91 4.10 19.46
C ARG A 439 28.94 3.12 20.11
N VAL A 440 28.66 1.99 19.47
CA VAL A 440 27.69 1.01 19.99
C VAL A 440 28.17 0.34 21.28
N VAL A 441 29.47 0.03 21.37
CA VAL A 441 30.05 -0.75 22.46
C VAL A 441 30.52 0.13 23.63
N MET A 442 31.17 1.26 23.34
CA MET A 442 31.85 2.09 24.33
C MET A 442 31.00 3.27 24.80
N TYR A 443 30.24 3.90 23.89
CA TYR A 443 29.59 5.16 24.23
C TYR A 443 28.34 4.91 25.05
N ARG A 444 28.26 5.65 26.15
CA ARG A 444 27.13 5.65 27.06
C ARG A 444 26.30 6.89 26.79
N VAL A 445 25.01 6.69 26.59
CA VAL A 445 24.07 7.77 26.27
C VAL A 445 23.04 7.84 27.39
N GLY A 446 22.69 9.06 27.80
CA GLY A 446 21.66 9.31 28.81
C GLY A 446 20.61 10.29 28.30
N GLU A 447 19.43 10.24 28.90
CA GLU A 447 18.33 11.17 28.63
C GLU A 447 18.70 12.61 29.04
N ARG A 448 18.35 13.56 28.17
CA ARG A 448 18.25 14.98 28.49
C ARG A 448 16.82 15.42 28.14
N ARG A 449 16.06 15.90 29.12
CA ARG A 449 14.88 16.74 28.85
C ARG A 449 15.39 18.11 28.40
N GLY A 450 15.45 18.31 27.09
CA GLY A 450 15.77 19.59 26.45
C GLY A 450 14.51 20.32 25.98
N GLU A 451 14.66 21.62 25.70
CA GLU A 451 13.64 22.46 25.08
C GLU A 451 13.21 21.92 23.70
N PRO A 452 12.00 22.24 23.21
CA PRO A 452 11.53 21.77 21.91
C PRO A 452 12.55 22.09 20.78
N GLY A 453 13.04 21.05 20.11
CA GLY A 453 13.97 21.17 18.97
C GLY A 453 15.44 20.81 19.23
N GLU A 454 15.87 20.57 20.48
CA GLU A 454 17.21 20.04 20.76
C GLU A 454 17.24 18.51 20.77
N LEU A 455 18.31 17.91 20.21
CA LEU A 455 18.51 16.45 20.28
C LEU A 455 18.63 15.97 21.75
N PRO A 456 17.78 15.05 22.22
CA PRO A 456 17.54 14.73 23.63
C PRO A 456 18.65 13.93 24.32
N LEU A 457 19.77 13.66 23.66
CA LEU A 457 20.78 12.73 24.16
C LEU A 457 22.11 13.43 24.40
N ARG A 458 22.78 13.13 25.52
CA ARG A 458 24.18 13.50 25.76
C ARG A 458 24.97 12.30 26.26
N SER A 459 26.26 12.31 25.97
CA SER A 459 27.17 11.33 26.57
C SER A 459 27.27 11.56 28.08
N VAL A 460 27.11 10.50 28.86
CA VAL A 460 27.20 10.53 30.33
C VAL A 460 28.01 9.33 30.83
N SER A 461 28.73 9.48 31.94
CA SER A 461 29.68 8.46 32.41
C SER A 461 29.03 7.13 32.85
N ASN A 462 27.77 7.15 33.29
CA ASN A 462 27.11 6.01 33.94
C ASN A 462 25.89 5.45 33.19
N GLY A 463 25.59 5.95 31.97
CA GLY A 463 24.46 5.45 31.18
C GLY A 463 24.68 4.03 30.63
N PRO A 464 23.62 3.35 30.15
CA PRO A 464 23.76 2.14 29.35
C PRO A 464 24.44 2.45 28.01
N THR A 465 25.07 1.44 27.42
CA THR A 465 25.56 1.50 26.03
C THR A 465 24.47 0.99 25.10
N CYS A 466 24.53 1.37 23.83
CA CYS A 466 23.59 0.87 22.82
C CYS A 466 23.62 -0.67 22.74
N LEU A 467 24.81 -1.29 22.83
CA LEU A 467 24.96 -2.74 22.92
C LEU A 467 24.20 -3.33 24.13
N GLY A 468 24.32 -2.72 25.31
CA GLY A 468 23.67 -3.21 26.52
C GLY A 468 22.15 -3.25 26.39
N ASP A 469 21.54 -2.18 25.89
CA ASP A 469 20.10 -2.14 25.67
C ASP A 469 19.67 -3.03 24.50
N LEU A 470 20.48 -3.14 23.44
CA LEU A 470 20.23 -4.08 22.34
C LEU A 470 20.17 -5.53 22.83
N VAL A 471 21.15 -5.95 23.64
CA VAL A 471 21.18 -7.30 24.25
C VAL A 471 19.94 -7.49 25.12
N LYS A 472 19.71 -6.60 26.10
CA LYS A 472 18.57 -6.68 27.01
C LYS A 472 17.23 -6.80 26.27
N HIS A 473 17.00 -5.98 25.25
CA HIS A 473 15.75 -5.98 24.51
C HIS A 473 15.60 -7.17 23.55
N SER A 474 16.70 -7.78 23.11
CA SER A 474 16.67 -8.98 22.26
C SER A 474 16.25 -10.23 23.04
N LEU A 475 16.34 -10.15 24.38
CA LEU A 475 15.95 -11.20 25.30
C LEU A 475 14.45 -11.18 25.64
N LEU A 476 13.75 -10.09 25.35
CA LEU A 476 12.30 -10.00 25.57
C LEU A 476 11.54 -10.95 24.62
N PRO A 477 10.34 -11.41 25.01
CA PRO A 477 9.47 -12.17 24.11
C PRO A 477 9.18 -11.37 22.83
N ALA A 478 9.30 -12.02 21.68
CA ALA A 478 8.95 -11.39 20.40
C ALA A 478 7.43 -11.35 20.25
N ARG A 479 6.92 -10.20 19.81
CA ARG A 479 5.55 -10.07 19.31
C ARG A 479 5.47 -10.56 17.86
N PRO A 480 4.30 -11.03 17.41
CA PRO A 480 4.12 -11.44 16.03
C PRO A 480 4.39 -10.27 15.07
N LEU A 481 5.04 -10.58 13.96
CA LEU A 481 5.23 -9.64 12.85
C LEU A 481 4.06 -9.78 11.87
N PRO A 482 3.62 -8.68 11.21
CA PRO A 482 2.59 -8.74 10.17
C PRO A 482 2.96 -9.60 8.96
N SER A 483 4.25 -9.76 8.67
CA SER A 483 4.77 -10.55 7.55
C SER A 483 6.10 -11.20 7.88
N THR A 484 6.34 -12.40 7.35
CA THR A 484 7.63 -13.13 7.47
C THR A 484 8.77 -12.46 6.69
N ALA A 485 8.46 -11.55 5.76
CA ALA A 485 9.46 -10.76 5.04
C ALA A 485 10.08 -9.65 5.92
N MET A 486 9.41 -9.27 7.01
CA MET A 486 9.85 -8.21 7.91
C MET A 486 11.01 -8.65 8.81
N LYS A 487 11.80 -7.67 9.24
CA LYS A 487 12.95 -7.88 10.09
C LYS A 487 12.51 -8.23 11.51
N ASN A 488 13.09 -9.29 12.07
CA ASN A 488 12.84 -9.67 13.44
C ASN A 488 13.93 -9.05 14.34
N PHE A 489 13.52 -8.31 15.37
CA PHE A 489 14.46 -7.63 16.28
C PHE A 489 15.51 -8.58 16.87
N MET A 490 15.10 -9.76 17.36
CA MET A 490 16.02 -10.71 17.99
C MET A 490 17.04 -11.23 16.99
N VAL A 491 16.61 -11.55 15.77
CA VAL A 491 17.50 -12.03 14.70
C VAL A 491 18.51 -10.94 14.31
N GLU A 492 18.04 -9.72 14.06
CA GLU A 492 18.89 -8.61 13.61
C GLU A 492 19.80 -8.07 14.73
N ALA A 493 19.36 -8.12 15.99
CA ALA A 493 20.21 -7.83 17.14
C ALA A 493 21.37 -8.83 17.25
N GLY A 494 21.09 -10.13 17.11
CA GLY A 494 22.13 -11.15 17.06
C GLY A 494 23.09 -10.93 15.89
N ARG A 495 22.58 -10.60 14.70
CA ARG A 495 23.41 -10.26 13.53
C ARG A 495 24.29 -9.04 13.74
N THR A 496 23.79 -8.04 14.45
CA THR A 496 24.57 -6.85 14.84
C THR A 496 25.78 -7.25 15.68
N ILE A 497 25.58 -8.13 16.68
CA ILE A 497 26.65 -8.68 17.53
C ILE A 497 27.66 -9.48 16.68
N VAL A 498 27.18 -10.32 15.75
CA VAL A 498 28.05 -11.05 14.81
C VAL A 498 28.87 -10.11 13.94
N ALA A 499 28.28 -9.02 13.42
CA ALA A 499 28.97 -8.04 12.60
C ALA A 499 30.10 -7.34 13.37
N ILE A 500 29.85 -6.98 14.64
CA ILE A 500 30.87 -6.43 15.55
C ILE A 500 32.00 -7.45 15.74
N LEU A 501 31.69 -8.69 16.10
CA LEU A 501 32.68 -9.75 16.32
C LEU A 501 33.51 -10.05 15.07
N ARG A 502 32.89 -10.07 13.89
CA ARG A 502 33.59 -10.26 12.60
C ARG A 502 34.64 -9.17 12.37
N TYR A 503 34.35 -7.92 12.71
CA TYR A 503 35.31 -6.84 12.59
C TYR A 503 36.45 -6.99 13.60
N LEU A 504 36.11 -7.23 14.87
CA LEU A 504 37.09 -7.39 15.96
C LEU A 504 38.00 -8.62 15.78
N GLY A 505 37.55 -9.66 15.08
CA GLY A 505 38.36 -10.85 14.77
C GLY A 505 39.26 -10.72 13.54
N ARG A 506 39.02 -9.73 12.66
CA ARG A 506 39.81 -9.50 11.43
C ARG A 506 40.88 -8.43 11.58
N SER A 507 40.66 -7.47 12.49
CA SER A 507 41.49 -6.27 12.56
C SER A 507 42.87 -6.60 13.13
N ALA A 508 43.91 -6.51 12.30
CA ALA A 508 45.29 -6.67 12.72
C ALA A 508 45.75 -5.48 13.57
N ALA A 509 46.69 -5.70 14.48
CA ALA A 509 47.32 -4.65 15.28
C ALA A 509 47.87 -3.53 14.36
N GLY A 510 47.21 -2.36 14.36
CA GLY A 510 47.60 -1.22 13.51
C GLY A 510 46.49 -0.26 13.06
N GLY A 511 45.22 -0.54 13.35
CA GLY A 511 44.10 0.40 13.10
C GLY A 511 43.95 1.48 14.20
N GLU A 512 43.16 2.53 13.93
CA GLU A 512 42.84 3.59 14.91
C GLU A 512 42.00 3.09 16.10
N LEU A 513 41.30 1.96 15.96
CA LEU A 513 40.48 1.36 17.01
C LEU A 513 41.32 0.49 17.94
N ASP A 514 41.20 0.70 19.25
CA ASP A 514 41.69 -0.24 20.25
C ASP A 514 40.77 -1.47 20.32
N VAL A 515 41.04 -2.43 19.42
CA VAL A 515 40.24 -3.64 19.23
C VAL A 515 40.14 -4.46 20.52
N GLU A 516 41.20 -4.54 21.31
CA GLU A 516 41.19 -5.31 22.56
C GLU A 516 40.37 -4.61 23.65
N ALA A 517 40.49 -3.28 23.79
CA ALA A 517 39.63 -2.54 24.70
C ALA A 517 38.15 -2.68 24.34
N VAL A 518 37.80 -2.56 23.04
CA VAL A 518 36.43 -2.75 22.54
C VAL A 518 35.92 -4.16 22.79
N ARG A 519 36.76 -5.17 22.54
CA ARG A 519 36.43 -6.57 22.80
C ARG A 519 36.17 -6.82 24.28
N LEU A 520 37.07 -6.37 25.16
CA LEU A 520 36.91 -6.53 26.61
C LEU A 520 35.60 -5.87 27.08
N ARG A 521 35.35 -4.63 26.64
CA ARG A 521 34.12 -3.91 26.97
C ARG A 521 32.86 -4.62 26.49
N MET A 522 32.90 -5.22 25.30
CA MET A 522 31.80 -6.01 24.76
C MET A 522 31.50 -7.23 25.65
N PHE A 523 32.52 -7.91 26.18
CA PHE A 523 32.33 -9.08 27.05
C PHE A 523 31.96 -8.73 28.49
N GLU A 524 32.20 -7.49 28.93
CA GLU A 524 31.62 -6.96 30.16
C GLU A 524 30.10 -6.74 30.06
N CYS A 525 29.52 -6.74 28.86
CA CYS A 525 28.08 -6.65 28.68
C CYS A 525 27.40 -7.93 29.19
N PRO A 526 26.49 -7.86 30.18
CA PRO A 526 25.75 -9.03 30.65
C PRO A 526 24.99 -9.70 29.50
N ASP A 527 24.93 -11.03 29.54
CA ASP A 527 24.18 -11.87 28.60
C ASP A 527 24.55 -11.70 27.11
N VAL A 528 25.70 -11.12 26.76
CA VAL A 528 26.07 -10.83 25.36
C VAL A 528 26.14 -12.07 24.46
N ALA A 529 26.36 -13.27 25.02
CA ALA A 529 26.36 -14.54 24.29
C ALA A 529 24.94 -15.06 24.00
N LYS A 530 23.94 -14.66 24.79
CA LYS A 530 22.57 -15.20 24.75
C LYS A 530 21.81 -14.88 23.46
N PRO A 531 21.91 -13.67 22.86
CA PRO A 531 21.31 -13.40 21.55
C PRO A 531 21.90 -14.29 20.45
N LEU A 532 23.20 -14.64 20.55
CA LEU A 532 23.85 -15.55 19.60
C LEU A 532 23.37 -16.99 19.80
N ALA A 533 23.19 -17.44 21.04
CA ALA A 533 22.59 -18.75 21.31
C ALA A 533 21.14 -18.84 20.77
N ARG A 534 20.34 -17.77 20.92
CA ARG A 534 18.99 -17.70 20.32
C ARG A 534 18.99 -17.76 18.79
N LEU A 535 20.02 -17.19 18.15
CA LEU A 535 20.23 -17.35 16.72
C LEU A 535 20.50 -18.81 16.36
N VAL A 536 21.37 -19.51 17.11
CA VAL A 536 21.64 -20.94 16.89
C VAL A 536 20.37 -21.78 16.99
N ARG A 537 19.44 -21.41 17.88
CA ARG A 537 18.15 -22.10 18.04
C ARG A 537 17.16 -21.89 16.88
N GLN A 538 17.47 -21.08 15.88
CA GLN A 538 16.57 -20.86 14.73
C GLN A 538 16.45 -22.11 13.85
N ARG A 539 15.24 -22.68 13.82
CA ARG A 539 14.91 -23.86 13.00
C ARG A 539 14.60 -23.50 11.55
N PHE A 540 13.86 -22.41 11.33
CA PHE A 540 13.36 -22.02 10.01
C PHE A 540 14.30 -21.09 9.23
N TYR A 541 15.29 -20.50 9.91
CA TYR A 541 16.22 -19.53 9.30
C TYR A 541 17.66 -20.09 9.36
N ALA A 542 18.01 -20.93 8.39
CA ALA A 542 19.31 -21.60 8.36
C ALA A 542 20.49 -20.64 8.35
N ASP A 543 20.41 -19.56 7.58
CA ASP A 543 21.47 -18.55 7.55
C ASP A 543 21.65 -17.85 8.91
N ALA A 544 20.56 -17.46 9.56
CA ALA A 544 20.60 -16.82 10.87
C ALA A 544 21.23 -17.73 11.93
N ARG A 545 20.91 -19.03 11.88
CA ARG A 545 21.53 -20.05 12.72
C ARG A 545 23.04 -20.16 12.47
N SER A 546 23.44 -20.27 11.21
CA SER A 546 24.85 -20.38 10.83
C SER A 546 25.66 -19.17 11.30
N GLU A 547 25.07 -17.98 11.21
CA GLU A 547 25.65 -16.74 11.74
C GLU A 547 25.76 -16.75 13.26
N GLY A 548 24.76 -17.30 13.98
CA GLY A 548 24.83 -17.50 15.43
C GLY A 548 26.01 -18.39 15.83
N LEU A 549 26.20 -19.53 15.13
CA LEU A 549 27.33 -20.44 15.35
C LEU A 549 28.67 -19.74 15.12
N LEU A 550 28.78 -19.00 14.02
CA LEU A 550 29.97 -18.19 13.73
C LEU A 550 30.22 -17.15 14.82
N GLY A 551 29.18 -16.46 15.30
CA GLY A 551 29.28 -15.45 16.35
C GLY A 551 29.82 -16.04 17.66
N LEU A 552 29.25 -17.15 18.12
CA LEU A 552 29.76 -17.86 19.30
C LEU A 552 31.21 -18.30 19.09
N GLY A 553 31.55 -18.80 17.90
CA GLY A 553 32.90 -19.22 17.55
C GLY A 553 33.91 -18.08 17.59
N LEU A 554 33.55 -16.90 17.06
CA LEU A 554 34.38 -15.69 17.10
C LEU A 554 34.57 -15.18 18.53
N MET A 555 33.51 -15.22 19.35
CA MET A 555 33.58 -14.85 20.77
C MET A 555 34.53 -15.77 21.54
N ALA A 556 34.45 -17.08 21.29
CA ALA A 556 35.28 -18.09 21.95
C ALA A 556 36.78 -18.07 21.58
N GLN A 557 37.22 -17.17 20.69
CA GLN A 557 38.64 -17.02 20.34
C GLN A 557 39.48 -16.33 21.42
N SER A 558 38.85 -15.83 22.48
CA SER A 558 39.49 -15.19 23.64
C SER A 558 39.03 -15.87 24.93
N HIS A 559 39.79 -15.72 26.01
CA HIS A 559 39.46 -16.30 27.31
C HIS A 559 38.14 -15.74 27.86
N GLU A 560 37.99 -14.42 27.88
CA GLU A 560 36.81 -13.71 28.38
C GLU A 560 35.56 -14.07 27.57
N GLY A 561 35.67 -14.09 26.23
CA GLY A 561 34.55 -14.47 25.37
C GLY A 561 34.20 -15.96 25.50
N ALA A 562 35.19 -16.86 25.63
CA ALA A 562 34.93 -18.27 25.90
C ALA A 562 34.20 -18.47 27.23
N ALA A 563 34.57 -17.71 28.28
CA ALA A 563 33.86 -17.73 29.56
C ALA A 563 32.38 -17.32 29.41
N SER A 564 32.06 -16.28 28.63
CA SER A 564 30.68 -15.89 28.33
C SER A 564 29.89 -17.00 27.60
N VAL A 565 30.50 -17.64 26.60
CA VAL A 565 29.85 -18.75 25.86
C VAL A 565 29.63 -19.97 26.76
N ILE A 566 30.60 -20.30 27.61
CA ILE A 566 30.47 -21.40 28.58
C ILE A 566 29.35 -21.13 29.58
N SER A 567 29.22 -19.88 30.05
CA SER A 567 28.11 -19.48 30.91
C SER A 567 26.77 -19.73 30.24
N GLU A 568 26.61 -19.32 28.98
CA GLU A 568 25.38 -19.54 28.23
C GLU A 568 25.09 -21.03 27.97
N ILE A 569 26.11 -21.85 27.67
CA ILE A 569 25.92 -23.32 27.50
C ILE A 569 25.40 -23.98 28.80
N LYS A 570 25.77 -23.44 29.97
CA LYS A 570 25.25 -23.93 31.24
C LYS A 570 23.80 -23.49 31.48
N GLU A 571 23.42 -22.30 31.00
CA GLU A 571 22.06 -21.78 31.14
C GLU A 571 21.08 -22.40 30.15
N ASP A 572 21.46 -22.59 28.88
CA ASP A 572 20.69 -23.28 27.85
C ASP A 572 21.17 -24.73 27.70
N GLU A 573 20.64 -25.63 28.53
CA GLU A 573 21.01 -27.06 28.54
C GLU A 573 20.86 -27.74 27.16
N GLY A 574 19.97 -27.23 26.30
CA GLY A 574 19.71 -27.74 24.96
C GLY A 574 20.56 -27.15 23.85
N LEU A 575 21.45 -26.18 24.15
CA LEU A 575 22.26 -25.51 23.13
C LEU A 575 23.25 -26.46 22.45
N LEU A 576 23.98 -27.29 23.21
CA LEU A 576 24.93 -28.25 22.65
C LEU A 576 24.24 -29.32 21.78
N GLU A 577 23.04 -29.76 22.16
CA GLU A 577 22.28 -30.73 21.36
C GLU A 577 21.77 -30.08 20.07
N ALA A 578 21.30 -28.83 20.14
CA ALA A 578 20.93 -28.07 18.94
C ALA A 578 22.14 -27.91 17.99
N ILE A 579 23.32 -27.53 18.50
CA ILE A 579 24.55 -27.43 17.70
C ILE A 579 24.85 -28.76 17.00
N LYS A 580 24.73 -29.88 17.71
CA LYS A 580 24.92 -31.22 17.17
C LYS A 580 23.91 -31.55 16.07
N ASP A 581 22.62 -31.39 16.32
CA ASP A 581 21.56 -31.75 15.38
C ASP A 581 21.66 -30.96 14.07
N PHE A 582 22.04 -29.68 14.16
CA PHE A 582 22.24 -28.82 12.99
C PHE A 582 23.53 -29.13 12.24
N ALA A 583 24.63 -29.41 12.95
CA ALA A 583 25.88 -29.83 12.32
C ALA A 583 25.78 -31.22 11.65
N GLU A 584 24.91 -32.10 12.16
CA GLU A 584 24.59 -33.41 11.57
C GLU A 584 23.54 -33.34 10.45
N GLY A 585 22.90 -32.18 10.23
CA GLY A 585 21.87 -31.99 9.21
C GLY A 585 20.51 -32.64 9.52
N LYS A 586 20.24 -33.03 10.77
CA LYS A 586 19.04 -33.79 11.17
C LYS A 586 17.75 -32.98 11.22
N ASP A 587 17.84 -31.66 11.44
CA ASP A 587 16.69 -30.77 11.69
C ASP A 587 16.52 -29.66 10.61
N GLY A 588 17.18 -29.77 9.46
CA GLY A 588 17.03 -28.83 8.34
C GLY A 588 15.85 -29.21 7.44
N GLY A 589 14.87 -28.31 7.23
CA GLY A 589 13.82 -28.52 6.23
C GLY A 589 14.38 -28.90 4.86
N VAL A 590 13.67 -29.80 4.16
CA VAL A 590 14.10 -30.52 2.94
C VAL A 590 14.61 -29.63 1.80
N GLU A 591 14.27 -28.33 1.80
CA GLU A 591 14.60 -27.40 0.70
C GLU A 591 15.93 -26.64 0.84
N GLN A 592 16.65 -26.70 1.98
CA GLN A 592 17.89 -25.90 2.20
C GLN A 592 19.15 -26.71 2.54
N GLN A 593 19.10 -28.04 2.47
CA GLN A 593 20.14 -28.93 3.03
C GLN A 593 21.49 -28.92 2.29
N GLY A 594 21.59 -28.44 1.04
CA GLY A 594 22.80 -28.63 0.22
C GLY A 594 24.02 -27.76 0.58
N GLN A 595 23.82 -26.48 0.96
CA GLN A 595 24.93 -25.55 1.24
C GLN A 595 25.02 -25.10 2.71
N ALA A 596 23.90 -25.02 3.42
CA ALA A 596 23.87 -24.55 4.81
C ALA A 596 24.40 -25.59 5.81
N GLY A 597 24.10 -26.88 5.59
CA GLY A 597 24.57 -27.96 6.48
C GLY A 597 26.09 -28.04 6.59
N GLY A 598 26.81 -27.80 5.49
CA GLY A 598 28.27 -27.76 5.49
C GLY A 598 28.86 -26.54 6.24
N ARG A 599 28.18 -25.38 6.21
CA ARG A 599 28.61 -24.19 6.96
C ARG A 599 28.34 -24.34 8.45
N ASP A 600 27.19 -24.89 8.81
CA ASP A 600 26.82 -25.14 10.20
C ASP A 600 27.81 -26.12 10.85
N TYR A 601 28.16 -27.19 10.14
CA TYR A 601 29.23 -28.12 10.53
C TYR A 601 30.56 -27.39 10.77
N GLN A 602 31.04 -26.62 9.79
CA GLN A 602 32.33 -25.94 9.88
C GLN A 602 32.37 -24.94 11.05
N ASN A 603 31.31 -24.15 11.22
CA ASN A 603 31.21 -23.17 12.30
C ASN A 603 31.14 -23.85 13.67
N ALA A 604 30.43 -24.99 13.78
CA ALA A 604 30.38 -25.78 15.00
C ALA A 604 31.77 -26.33 15.38
N ILE A 605 32.53 -26.88 14.43
CA ILE A 605 33.90 -27.36 14.68
C ILE A 605 34.80 -26.21 15.17
N VAL A 606 34.75 -25.06 14.51
CA VAL A 606 35.55 -23.87 14.88
C VAL A 606 35.19 -23.42 16.29
N LEU A 607 33.91 -23.36 16.64
CA LEU A 607 33.45 -23.02 17.99
C LEU A 607 33.99 -23.99 19.03
N LEU A 608 33.82 -25.31 18.83
CA LEU A 608 34.25 -26.31 19.80
C LEU A 608 35.77 -26.30 20.00
N GLN A 609 36.53 -26.09 18.93
CA GLN A 609 37.98 -25.95 19.00
C GLN A 609 38.39 -24.65 19.73
N ALA A 610 37.73 -23.53 19.45
CA ALA A 610 38.00 -22.26 20.12
C ALA A 610 37.72 -22.34 21.62
N LEU A 611 36.63 -22.98 22.02
CA LEU A 611 36.31 -23.25 23.43
C LEU A 611 37.39 -24.09 24.10
N GLN A 612 37.88 -25.16 23.47
CA GLN A 612 38.95 -26.00 24.03
C GLN A 612 40.26 -25.23 24.26
N ASN A 613 40.58 -24.31 23.34
CA ASN A 613 41.79 -23.53 23.41
C ASN A 613 41.74 -22.42 24.47
N ASN A 614 40.54 -21.97 24.85
CA ASN A 614 40.34 -20.75 25.66
C ASN A 614 39.48 -20.95 26.91
N TRP A 615 39.00 -22.15 27.22
CA TRP A 615 38.16 -22.39 28.40
C TRP A 615 38.94 -22.26 29.72
N GLY A 616 38.49 -21.38 30.61
CA GLY A 616 39.08 -21.23 31.94
C GLY A 616 38.52 -22.21 32.96
N ASP A 617 38.58 -21.80 34.23
CA ASP A 617 38.00 -22.53 35.37
C ASP A 617 36.46 -22.56 35.32
N GLU A 618 35.85 -21.76 34.46
CA GLU A 618 34.41 -21.71 34.23
C GLU A 618 33.89 -23.03 33.64
N ALA A 619 34.68 -23.78 32.87
CA ALA A 619 34.26 -25.09 32.37
C ALA A 619 34.58 -26.20 33.37
N ASN A 620 33.54 -26.79 33.98
CA ASN A 620 33.71 -27.96 34.83
C ASN A 620 34.07 -29.22 33.99
N ALA A 621 34.60 -30.25 34.65
CA ALA A 621 35.06 -31.47 33.97
C ALA A 621 33.97 -32.11 33.09
N ALA A 622 32.73 -32.19 33.60
CA ALA A 622 31.61 -32.77 32.85
C ALA A 622 31.29 -31.99 31.57
N LEU A 623 31.38 -30.65 31.59
CA LEU A 623 31.15 -29.83 30.40
C LEU A 623 32.31 -29.95 29.40
N LYS A 624 33.56 -30.01 29.88
CA LYS A 624 34.73 -30.27 29.04
C LYS A 624 34.58 -31.60 28.30
N ASP A 625 34.18 -32.65 29.01
CA ASP A 625 33.93 -33.97 28.42
C ASP A 625 32.81 -33.94 27.37
N ARG A 626 31.71 -33.22 27.63
CA ARG A 626 30.61 -33.06 26.65
C ARG A 626 31.06 -32.35 25.37
N ILE A 627 31.83 -31.26 25.50
CA ILE A 627 32.34 -30.50 24.36
C ILE A 627 33.33 -31.34 23.54
N MET A 628 34.26 -32.05 24.20
CA MET A 628 35.20 -32.96 23.53
C MET A 628 34.48 -34.10 22.82
N SER A 629 33.52 -34.73 23.50
CA SER A 629 32.70 -35.81 22.91
C SER A 629 31.95 -35.33 21.67
N LEU A 630 31.36 -34.14 21.72
CA LEU A 630 30.66 -33.57 20.57
C LEU A 630 31.63 -33.30 19.41
N GLN A 631 32.81 -32.73 19.68
CA GLN A 631 33.82 -32.50 18.65
C GLN A 631 34.30 -33.81 18.01
N GLU A 632 34.49 -34.88 18.80
CA GLU A 632 34.84 -36.20 18.27
C GLU A 632 33.73 -36.80 17.40
N ILE A 633 32.46 -36.63 17.78
CA ILE A 633 31.31 -37.09 17.00
C ILE A 633 31.31 -36.37 15.65
N LEU A 634 31.42 -35.04 15.66
CA LEU A 634 31.43 -34.25 14.43
C LEU A 634 32.69 -34.51 13.59
N GLY A 635 33.85 -34.73 14.20
CA GLY A 635 35.09 -35.08 13.50
C GLY A 635 35.02 -36.41 12.73
N LYS A 636 34.16 -37.36 13.17
CA LYS A 636 33.93 -38.64 12.47
C LYS A 636 33.05 -38.50 11.22
N LEU A 637 32.33 -37.39 11.06
CA LEU A 637 31.50 -37.11 9.88
C LEU A 637 32.30 -36.60 8.68
N MET A 638 33.60 -36.28 8.86
CA MET A 638 34.52 -35.83 7.82
C MET A 638 35.15 -36.96 6.98
N VAL A 639 34.89 -38.24 7.33
CA VAL A 639 35.47 -39.43 6.69
C VAL A 639 34.50 -40.09 5.73
#